data_AF-A0ABD5DZH9-F1
#
_entry.id   AF-A0ABD5DZH9-F1
#
_cell.length_a   1.000
_cell.length_b   1.000
_cell.length_c   1.000
_cell.angle_alpha   90.00
_cell.angle_beta   90.00
_cell.angle_gamma   90.00
#
_symmetry.space_group_name_H-M   'P 1'
#
loop_
_entity.id
_entity.type
_entity.pdbx_description
1 polymer ?
#
loop_
_entity_poly.entity_id
_entity_poly.type
_entity_poly.pdbx_seq_one_letter_code
_entity_poly.pdbx_strand_id
1 'polypeptide(L)' 'WGPPGTGKTTLAEVIARYASADVERISAVTSGVKEIREAIERARQNRNAGRRTILFVDEVHRFNKSQQDAFLPHIE' A
#
# COMPACT_ATOMS: atom_id res chain seq x y z
N TRP A 1 3.73 12.95 3.86
CA TRP A 1 3.67 13.76 5.09
C TRP A 1 2.61 14.84 4.88
N GLY A 2 1.55 14.86 5.69
CA GLY A 2 0.49 15.87 5.59
C GLY A 2 -0.56 15.62 6.67
N PRO A 3 -1.13 16.66 7.30
CA PRO A 3 -2.10 16.50 8.39
C PRO A 3 -3.33 15.68 7.96
N PRO A 4 -4.09 15.10 8.91
CA PRO A 4 -5.33 14.39 8.60
C PRO A 4 -6.28 15.30 7.81
N GLY A 5 -7.02 14.73 6.84
CA GLY A 5 -7.95 15.49 5.99
C GLY A 5 -7.34 16.24 4.81
N THR A 6 -6.02 16.17 4.57
CA THR A 6 -5.37 16.82 3.41
C THR A 6 -5.53 16.08 2.07
N GLY A 7 -6.38 15.06 2.01
CA GLY A 7 -6.65 14.34 0.75
C GLY A 7 -5.58 13.33 0.33
N LYS A 8 -4.73 12.84 1.24
CA LYS A 8 -3.69 11.82 0.94
C LYS A 8 -4.26 10.59 0.25
N THR A 9 -5.36 10.05 0.78
CA THR A 9 -6.05 8.89 0.21
C THR A 9 -6.64 9.21 -1.16
N THR A 10 -7.27 10.37 -1.30
CA THR A 10 -7.83 10.84 -2.57
C THR A 10 -6.75 11.01 -3.63
N LEU A 11 -5.59 11.55 -3.27
CA LEU A 11 -4.46 11.68 -4.19
C LEU A 11 -3.96 10.32 -4.66
N ALA A 12 -3.87 9.33 -3.77
CA ALA A 12 -3.48 7.97 -4.14
C ALA A 12 -4.48 7.34 -5.14
N GLU A 13 -5.78 7.53 -4.94
CA GLU A 13 -6.82 7.08 -5.87
C GLU A 13 -6.71 7.76 -7.24
N VAL A 14 -6.48 9.07 -7.25
CA VAL A 14 -6.29 9.82 -8.51
C VAL A 14 -5.09 9.26 -9.27
N ILE A 15 -3.94 9.10 -8.61
CA ILE A 15 -2.72 8.54 -9.23
C ILE A 15 -2.99 7.15 -9.80
N ALA A 16 -3.71 6.29 -9.06
CA ALA A 16 -4.03 4.94 -9.51
C ALA A 16 -4.88 4.92 -10.78
N ARG A 17 -5.87 5.82 -10.87
CA ARG A 17 -6.69 5.97 -12.08
C ARG A 17 -5.85 6.39 -13.28
N TYR A 18 -4.92 7.33 -13.10
CA TYR A 18 -4.02 7.75 -14.19
C TYR A 18 -3.00 6.67 -14.57
N ALA A 19 -2.60 5.83 -13.61
CA ALA A 19 -1.65 4.73 -13.83
C ALA A 19 -2.28 3.43 -14.33
N SER A 20 -3.62 3.38 -14.48
CA SER A 20 -4.41 2.16 -14.72
C SER A 20 -4.03 1.04 -13.75
N ALA A 21 -4.01 1.37 -12.46
CA ALA A 21 -3.63 0.47 -11.38
C ALA A 21 -4.79 0.30 -10.38
N ASP A 22 -4.90 -0.90 -9.82
CA ASP A 22 -5.77 -1.19 -8.69
C ASP A 22 -5.18 -0.56 -7.41
N VAL A 23 -6.02 -0.17 -6.45
CA VAL A 23 -5.58 0.39 -5.16
C VAL A 23 -5.90 -0.58 -4.03
N GLU A 24 -4.86 -1.03 -3.33
CA GLU A 24 -4.99 -1.74 -2.07
C GLU A 24 -4.64 -0.78 -0.93
N ARG A 25 -5.50 -0.71 0.09
CA ARG A 25 -5.33 0.22 1.23
C ARG A 25 -5.03 -0.55 2.51
N ILE A 26 -4.01 -0.12 3.22
CA ILE A 26 -3.61 -0.64 4.54
C ILE A 26 -3.49 0.55 5.51
N SER A 27 -3.88 0.34 6.77
CA SER A 27 -3.59 1.28 7.85
C SER A 27 -2.53 0.68 8.77
N ALA A 28 -1.41 1.38 8.95
CA ALA A 28 -0.36 0.92 9.86
C ALA A 28 -0.78 0.90 11.34
N VAL A 29 -1.94 1.49 11.67
CA VAL A 29 -2.51 1.47 13.02
C VAL A 29 -3.25 0.15 13.30
N THR A 30 -3.96 -0.37 12.31
CA THR A 30 -4.85 -1.54 12.47
C THR A 30 -4.28 -2.82 11.86
N SER A 31 -3.30 -2.71 10.97
CA SER A 31 -2.75 -3.85 10.23
C SER A 31 -1.48 -4.39 10.88
N GLY A 32 -1.48 -5.70 11.15
CA GLY A 32 -0.30 -6.44 11.56
C GLY A 32 0.49 -6.99 10.36
N VAL A 33 1.50 -7.81 10.67
CA VAL A 33 2.37 -8.44 9.65
C VAL A 33 1.58 -9.36 8.71
N LYS A 34 0.50 -9.97 9.21
CA LYS A 34 -0.35 -10.87 8.42
C LYS A 34 -1.07 -10.10 7.31
N GLU A 35 -1.74 -9.00 7.65
CA GLU A 35 -2.47 -8.16 6.72
C GLU A 35 -1.56 -7.55 5.66
N ILE A 36 -0.34 -7.15 6.07
CA ILE A 36 0.71 -6.68 5.15
C ILE A 36 1.04 -7.75 4.11
N ARG A 37 1.31 -8.99 4.56
CA ARG A 37 1.63 -10.11 3.67
C ARG A 37 0.48 -10.45 2.72
N GLU A 38 -0.76 -10.44 3.22
CA GLU A 38 -1.93 -10.70 2.38
C GLU A 38 -2.09 -9.66 1.27
N ALA A 39 -1.89 -8.39 1.58
CA ALA A 39 -1.96 -7.33 0.58
C ALA A 39 -0.83 -7.41 -0.46
N ILE A 40 0.38 -7.78 -0.03
CA ILE A 40 1.51 -8.04 -0.93
C ILE A 40 1.19 -9.20 -1.88
N GLU A 41 0.64 -10.31 -1.37
CA GLU A 41 0.27 -11.46 -2.19
C GLU A 41 -0.85 -11.11 -3.20
N ARG A 42 -1.85 -10.30 -2.80
CA ARG A 42 -2.85 -9.77 -3.76
C ARG A 42 -2.21 -8.93 -4.85
N ALA A 43 -1.30 -8.02 -4.49
CA ALA A 43 -0.57 -7.21 -5.46
C ALA A 43 0.26 -8.08 -6.42
N ARG A 44 0.85 -9.18 -5.92
CA ARG A 44 1.59 -10.15 -6.72
C ARG A 44 0.67 -10.92 -7.69
N GLN A 45 -0.50 -11.35 -7.23
CA GLN A 45 -1.50 -12.00 -8.09
C GLN A 45 -1.98 -11.05 -9.20
N ASN A 46 -2.24 -9.78 -8.87
CA ASN A 46 -2.59 -8.76 -9.84
C ASN A 46 -1.49 -8.56 -10.87
N ARG A 47 -0.22 -8.49 -10.43
CA ARG A 47 0.94 -8.38 -11.33
C ARG A 47 1.02 -9.55 -12.31
N ASN A 48 0.80 -10.78 -11.84
CA ASN A 48 0.78 -11.98 -12.69
C ASN A 48 -0.37 -11.97 -13.70
N ALA A 49 -1.49 -11.31 -13.36
CA ALA A 49 -2.62 -11.08 -14.26
C ALA A 49 -2.43 -9.86 -15.19
N GLY A 50 -1.25 -9.24 -15.21
CA GLY A 50 -0.96 -8.06 -16.03
C GLY A 50 -1.56 -6.76 -15.49
N ARG A 51 -2.04 -6.73 -14.25
CA ARG A 51 -2.60 -5.55 -13.59
C ARG A 51 -1.60 -4.90 -12.66
N ARG A 52 -1.52 -3.57 -12.73
CA ARG A 52 -0.68 -2.78 -11.81
C ARG A 52 -1.44 -2.60 -10.51
N THR A 53 -0.73 -2.55 -9.38
CA THR A 53 -1.33 -2.30 -8.06
C THR A 53 -0.55 -1.19 -7.36
N ILE A 54 -1.26 -0.23 -6.77
CA ILE A 54 -0.74 0.76 -5.84
C ILE A 54 -1.13 0.33 -4.43
N LEU A 55 -0.14 0.07 -3.60
CA LEU A 55 -0.34 -0.22 -2.19
C LEU A 55 -0.23 1.07 -1.37
N PHE A 56 -1.36 1.57 -0.90
CA PHE A 56 -1.43 2.76 -0.05
C PHE A 56 -1.38 2.37 1.43
N VAL A 57 -0.34 2.84 2.12
CA VAL A 57 -0.17 2.63 3.57
C VAL A 57 -0.38 3.95 4.30
N ASP A 58 -1.47 4.05 5.06
CA ASP A 58 -1.72 5.20 5.93
C ASP A 58 -0.96 5.07 7.24
N GLU A 59 -0.55 6.21 7.80
CA GLU A 59 0.19 6.32 9.06
C GLU A 59 1.44 5.43 9.16
N VAL A 60 2.17 5.24 8.05
CA VAL A 60 3.36 4.37 7.96
C VAL A 60 4.42 4.60 9.05
N HIS A 61 4.46 5.79 9.65
CA HIS A 61 5.30 6.12 10.80
C HIS A 61 5.01 5.26 12.06
N ARG A 62 3.89 4.54 12.09
CA ARG A 62 3.50 3.61 13.15
C ARG A 62 4.14 2.22 13.00
N PHE A 63 4.68 1.88 11.83
CA PHE A 63 5.35 0.61 11.63
C PHE A 63 6.72 0.56 12.31
N ASN A 64 7.00 -0.58 12.95
CA ASN A 64 8.34 -0.90 13.42
C ASN A 64 9.25 -1.29 12.24
N LYS A 65 10.56 -1.39 12.50
CA LYS A 65 11.55 -1.69 11.45
C LYS A 65 11.27 -3.02 10.73
N SER A 66 10.91 -4.07 11.47
CA SER A 66 10.60 -5.38 10.89
C SER A 66 9.39 -5.33 9.93
N GLN A 67 8.38 -4.52 10.24
CA GLN A 67 7.22 -4.30 9.37
C GLN A 67 7.59 -3.48 8.13
N GLN A 68 8.48 -2.48 8.25
CA GLN A 68 8.96 -1.71 7.10
C GLN A 68 9.81 -2.58 6.17
N ASP A 69 10.71 -3.38 6.74
CA ASP A 69 11.59 -4.30 6.01
C ASP A 69 10.79 -5.34 5.19
N ALA A 70 9.58 -5.69 5.65
CA ALA A 70 8.70 -6.61 4.92
C ALA A 70 8.22 -6.08 3.56
N PHE A 71 8.28 -4.76 3.32
CA PHE A 71 7.91 -4.18 2.02
C PHE A 71 9.08 -4.09 1.05
N LEU A 72 10.33 -4.04 1.53
CA LEU A 72 11.52 -3.78 0.70
C LEU A 72 11.66 -4.74 -0.48
N PRO A 73 11.47 -6.07 -0.33
CA PRO A 73 11.61 -7.01 -1.45
C PRO A 73 10.59 -6.84 -2.58
N HIS A 74 9.55 -6.02 -2.36
CA HIS A 74 8.41 -5.87 -3.27
C HIS A 74 8.35 -4.48 -3.93
N ILE A 75 9.24 -3.57 -3.55
CA ILE A 75 9.32 -2.20 -4.09
C ILE A 75 10.28 -2.13 -5.29
N GLU A 76 11.24 -3.07 -5.40
CA GLU A 76 12.23 -3.17 -6.50
C GLU A 76 11.65 -3.71 -7.83
#